data_AF-A0A415EKV2-F1
#
_entry.id   AF-A0A415EKV2-F1
#
_cell.length_a   1.000
_cell.length_b   1.000
_cell.length_c   1.000
_cell.angle_alpha   90.00
_cell.angle_beta   90.00
_cell.angle_gamma   90.00
#
_symmetry.space_group_name_H-M   'P 1'
#
loop_
_entity.id
_entity.type
_entity.pdbx_description
1 polymer ?
#
loop_
_entity_poly.entity_id
_entity_poly.type
_entity_poly.pdbx_seq_one_letter_code
_entity_poly.pdbx_strand_id
1 'polypeptide(L)'
;MITMYGSRICIDCRNFLALMASRKLEKEFQLVDITENTTNMKRFLTLRDHQPVFAGVRTREPESGIGIPAFQKEDGTLTLSEDEALSWIGQPPMTEAEHVEKR
;
A
#
# COMPACT_ATOMS: atom_id res chain seq x y z
N MET A 1 6.29 -2.35 -13.07
CA MET A 1 6.23 -2.90 -11.70
C MET A 1 5.77 -1.81 -10.73
N ILE A 2 4.72 -2.05 -9.96
CA ILE A 2 4.14 -1.12 -8.99
C ILE A 2 4.85 -1.31 -7.64
N THR A 3 5.32 -0.22 -7.03
CA THR A 3 5.87 -0.26 -5.67
C THR A 3 4.75 -0.14 -4.65
N MET A 4 4.61 -1.13 -3.78
CA MET A 4 3.75 -1.08 -2.60
C MET A 4 4.60 -0.74 -1.37
N TYR A 5 4.42 0.45 -0.80
CA TYR A 5 4.96 0.78 0.51
C TYR A 5 4.01 0.24 1.58
N GLY A 6 4.52 -0.59 2.47
CA GLY A 6 3.72 -1.23 3.50
C GLY A 6 4.56 -1.75 4.65
N SER A 7 3.95 -2.53 5.53
CA SER A 7 4.67 -3.25 6.57
C SER A 7 3.95 -4.53 6.94
N ARG A 8 4.71 -5.58 7.25
CA ARG A 8 4.16 -6.88 7.68
C ARG A 8 3.41 -6.81 9.02
N ILE A 9 3.56 -5.74 9.81
CA ILE A 9 2.79 -5.54 11.04
C ILE A 9 1.42 -4.91 10.80
N CYS A 10 1.15 -4.38 9.60
CA CYS A 10 -0.13 -3.80 9.21
C CYS A 10 -1.06 -4.87 8.62
N ILE A 11 -2.27 -4.98 9.16
CA ILE A 11 -3.29 -5.95 8.73
C ILE A 11 -3.69 -5.79 7.25
N ASP A 12 -3.95 -4.56 6.81
CA ASP A 12 -4.31 -4.28 5.40
C ASP A 12 -3.17 -4.67 4.45
N CYS A 13 -1.92 -4.37 4.83
CA CYS A 13 -0.76 -4.81 4.05
C CYS A 13 -0.64 -6.34 3.97
N ARG A 14 -0.93 -7.06 5.06
CA ARG A 14 -0.94 -8.54 5.05
C ARG A 14 -2.05 -9.10 4.17
N ASN A 15 -3.24 -8.51 4.21
CA ASN A 15 -4.36 -8.87 3.33
C ASN A 15 -3.97 -8.67 1.87
N PHE A 16 -3.40 -7.53 1.50
CA PHE A 16 -2.94 -7.31 0.12
C PHE A 16 -1.79 -8.25 -0.28
N LEU A 17 -0.86 -8.57 0.62
CA LEU A 17 0.17 -9.58 0.38
C LEU A 17 -0.43 -10.98 0.12
N ALA A 18 -1.46 -11.37 0.86
CA ALA A 18 -2.17 -12.62 0.64
C ALA A 18 -2.92 -12.63 -0.71
N LEU A 19 -3.54 -11.50 -1.07
CA LEU A 19 -4.17 -11.29 -2.39
C LEU A 19 -3.16 -11.46 -3.53
N MET A 20 -1.99 -10.83 -3.41
CA MET A 20 -0.94 -10.94 -4.42
C MET A 20 -0.51 -12.40 -4.62
N ALA A 21 -0.38 -13.16 -3.53
CA ALA A 21 -0.05 -14.58 -3.60
C ALA A 21 -1.18 -15.42 -4.22
N SER A 22 -2.44 -15.18 -3.85
CA SER A 22 -3.58 -15.94 -4.37
C SER A 22 -3.81 -15.71 -5.87
N ARG A 23 -3.61 -14.46 -6.33
CA ARG A 23 -3.78 -14.04 -7.72
C ARG A 23 -2.49 -14.10 -8.56
N LYS A 24 -1.36 -14.52 -7.96
CA LYS A 24 -0.03 -14.63 -8.61
C LYS A 24 0.48 -13.30 -9.20
N LEU A 25 0.36 -12.22 -8.42
CA LEU A 25 0.69 -10.85 -8.82
C LEU A 25 2.09 -10.41 -8.39
N GLU A 26 2.97 -11.33 -7.98
CA GLU A 26 4.32 -11.02 -7.47
C GLU A 26 5.25 -10.41 -8.52
N LYS A 27 4.88 -10.51 -9.80
CA LYS A 27 5.59 -9.83 -10.90
C LYS A 27 5.10 -8.41 -11.16
N GLU A 28 3.90 -8.09 -10.69
CA GLU A 28 3.27 -6.80 -10.91
C GLU A 28 3.58 -5.82 -9.78
N PHE A 29 3.65 -6.33 -8.54
CA PHE A 29 3.88 -5.54 -7.34
C PHE A 29 5.16 -5.92 -6.60
N GLN A 30 5.86 -4.92 -6.07
CA GLN A 30 6.99 -5.09 -5.18
C GLN A 30 6.71 -4.44 -3.82
N LEU A 31 6.82 -5.20 -2.74
CA LEU A 31 6.75 -4.65 -1.37
C LEU A 31 8.06 -3.91 -1.02
N VAL A 32 7.93 -2.67 -0.59
CA VAL A 32 8.93 -1.95 0.21
C VAL A 32 8.42 -1.95 1.65
N ASP A 33 9.01 -2.79 2.50
CA ASP A 33 8.66 -2.84 3.93
C ASP A 33 9.29 -1.65 4.66
N ILE A 34 8.46 -0.70 5.08
CA ILE A 34 8.88 0.55 5.73
C ILE A 34 9.43 0.32 7.14
N THR A 35 9.22 -0.87 7.72
CA THR A 35 9.70 -1.26 9.05
C THR A 35 10.97 -2.10 9.03
N GLU A 36 11.41 -2.54 7.85
CA GLU A 36 12.60 -3.37 7.70
C GLU A 36 13.90 -2.61 8.01
N ASN A 37 14.00 -1.35 7.57
CA ASN A 37 15.17 -0.50 7.81
C ASN A 37 14.85 1.00 7.65
N THR A 38 15.75 1.85 8.13
CA THR A 38 15.56 3.31 8.11
C THR A 38 15.65 3.93 6.72
N THR A 39 16.29 3.26 5.74
CA THR A 39 16.32 3.73 4.34
C THR A 39 14.92 3.66 3.72
N ASN A 40 14.24 2.52 3.87
CA ASN A 40 12.86 2.33 3.43
C ASN A 40 11.92 3.31 4.14
N MET A 41 12.08 3.46 5.45
CA MET A 41 11.30 4.41 6.26
C MET A 41 11.46 5.84 5.77
N LYS A 42 12.69 6.33 5.57
CA LYS A 42 12.95 7.70 5.07
C LYS A 42 12.38 7.91 3.68
N ARG A 43 12.48 6.91 2.79
CA ARG A 43 11.88 6.95 1.45
C ARG A 43 10.35 7.12 1.55
N PHE A 44 9.70 6.33 2.38
CA PHE A 44 8.25 6.43 2.58
C PHE A 44 7.86 7.76 3.24
N LEU A 45 8.54 8.21 4.29
CA LEU A 45 8.27 9.50 4.94
C LEU A 45 8.40 10.67 3.97
N THR A 46 9.39 10.64 3.07
CA THR A 46 9.52 11.67 2.03
C THR A 46 8.28 11.74 1.15
N LEU A 47 7.71 10.60 0.75
CA LEU A 47 6.45 10.57 0.00
C LEU A 47 5.28 11.00 0.87
N ARG A 48 5.11 10.40 2.05
CA ARG A 48 4.02 10.66 2.99
C ARG A 48 3.92 12.13 3.36
N ASP A 49 5.04 12.83 3.54
CA ASP A 49 5.07 14.21 4.03
C ASP A 49 4.86 15.25 2.92
N HIS A 50 5.14 14.91 1.66
CA HIS A 50 5.06 15.87 0.54
C HIS A 50 3.93 15.60 -0.45
N GLN A 51 3.45 14.36 -0.56
CA GLN A 51 2.47 14.00 -1.59
C GLN A 51 1.02 14.29 -1.13
N PRO A 52 0.20 14.98 -1.95
CA PRO A 52 -1.16 15.38 -1.57
C PRO A 52 -2.08 14.21 -1.19
N VAL A 53 -1.88 13.03 -1.78
CA VAL A 53 -2.69 11.83 -1.49
C VAL A 53 -2.67 11.44 -0.01
N PHE A 54 -1.61 11.80 0.73
CA PHE A 54 -1.48 11.51 2.15
C PHE A 54 -2.10 12.59 3.06
N ALA A 55 -2.53 13.73 2.53
CA ALA A 55 -3.03 14.84 3.35
C ALA A 55 -4.16 14.40 4.29
N GLY A 56 -5.14 13.67 3.76
CA GLY A 56 -6.28 13.20 4.54
C GLY A 56 -5.94 12.14 5.59
N VAL A 57 -4.92 11.31 5.38
CA VAL A 57 -4.48 10.34 6.41
C VAL A 57 -3.64 10.99 7.50
N ARG A 58 -2.84 12.02 7.18
CA ARG A 58 -2.01 12.74 8.16
C ARG A 58 -2.84 13.51 9.17
N THR A 59 -3.99 14.06 8.76
CA THR A 59 -4.83 14.93 9.59
C THR A 59 -6.04 14.20 10.20
N ARG A 60 -6.04 12.87 10.25
CA ARG A 60 -7.09 12.11 10.96
C ARG A 60 -6.96 12.32 12.46
N GLU A 61 -8.11 12.28 13.14
CA GLU A 61 -8.23 12.42 14.59
C GLU A 61 -8.82 11.13 15.19
N PRO A 62 -8.44 10.73 16.43
CA PRO A 62 -7.52 11.42 17.35
C PRO A 62 -6.03 11.19 17.03
N GLU A 63 -5.72 10.27 16.12
CA GLU A 63 -4.36 9.90 15.73
C GLU A 63 -4.20 9.99 14.21
N SER A 64 -3.07 10.53 13.76
CA SER A 64 -2.68 10.49 12.35
C SER A 64 -2.56 9.06 11.86
N GLY A 65 -3.05 8.81 10.64
CA GLY A 65 -2.78 7.58 9.92
C GLY A 65 -1.35 7.49 9.39
N ILE A 66 -0.88 6.26 9.22
CA ILE A 66 0.40 5.97 8.53
C ILE A 66 0.23 6.14 7.02
N GLY A 67 -0.92 5.71 6.47
CA GLY A 67 -1.18 5.73 5.02
C GLY A 67 -0.56 4.54 4.28
N ILE A 68 -0.65 3.33 4.84
CA ILE A 68 -0.23 2.08 4.19
C ILE A 68 -1.39 1.07 4.13
N PRO A 69 -1.45 0.21 3.10
CA PRO A 69 -0.55 0.17 1.95
C PRO A 69 -0.69 1.41 1.03
N ALA A 70 0.42 1.83 0.42
CA ALA A 70 0.46 2.89 -0.57
C ALA A 70 1.11 2.37 -1.85
N PHE A 71 0.53 2.69 -3.00
CA PHE A 71 0.93 2.12 -4.29
C PHE A 71 1.44 3.20 -5.23
N GLN A 72 2.60 2.96 -5.83
CA GLN A 72 3.28 3.88 -6.72
C GLN A 72 3.61 3.22 -8.06
N LYS A 73 3.13 3.78 -9.16
CA LYS A 73 3.59 3.43 -10.52
C LYS A 73 4.99 3.97 -10.78
N GLU A 74 5.63 3.45 -11.83
CA GLU A 74 6.95 3.93 -12.29
C GLU A 74 6.95 5.40 -12.72
N ASP A 75 5.80 5.90 -13.21
CA ASP A 75 5.62 7.32 -13.57
C ASP A 75 5.43 8.25 -12.36
N GLY A 76 5.46 7.71 -11.14
CA GLY A 76 5.32 8.46 -9.90
C GLY A 76 3.88 8.64 -9.41
N THR A 77 2.86 8.22 -10.18
CA THR A 77 1.46 8.25 -9.73
C THR A 77 1.31 7.43 -8.45
N LEU A 78 0.60 7.99 -7.47
CA LEU A 78 0.41 7.41 -6.14
C LEU A 78 -1.08 7.26 -5.81
N THR A 79 -1.44 6.14 -5.19
CA THR A 79 -2.76 5.93 -4.57
C THR A 79 -2.65 5.22 -3.23
N LEU A 80 -3.65 5.41 -2.38
CA LEU A 80 -3.88 4.64 -1.14
C LEU A 80 -5.04 3.65 -1.30
N SER A 81 -5.63 3.54 -2.49
CA SER A 81 -6.69 2.59 -2.80
C SER A 81 -6.11 1.32 -3.40
N GLU A 82 -6.38 0.19 -2.76
CA GLU A 82 -6.02 -1.15 -3.26
C GLU A 82 -6.72 -1.43 -4.59
N ASP A 83 -8.00 -1.09 -4.70
CA ASP A 83 -8.80 -1.28 -5.91
C ASP A 83 -8.27 -0.46 -7.09
N GLU A 84 -7.89 0.80 -6.86
CA GLU A 84 -7.27 1.63 -7.89
C GLU A 84 -5.94 1.01 -8.35
N ALA A 85 -5.10 0.55 -7.42
CA ALA A 85 -3.83 -0.10 -7.74
C ALA A 85 -4.01 -1.39 -8.54
N LEU A 86 -5.03 -2.20 -8.21
CA LEU A 86 -5.40 -3.41 -8.97
C LEU A 86 -5.91 -3.06 -10.37
N SER A 87 -6.68 -1.98 -10.51
CA SER A 87 -7.20 -1.55 -11.82
C SER A 87 -6.09 -1.19 -12.81
N TRP A 88 -4.94 -0.71 -12.35
CA TRP A 88 -3.79 -0.37 -13.20
C TRP A 88 -3.23 -1.57 -13.97
N ILE A 89 -3.44 -2.78 -13.47
CA ILE A 89 -3.00 -4.03 -14.09
C ILE A 89 -4.19 -4.89 -14.56
N GLY A 90 -5.38 -4.28 -14.69
CA GLY A 90 -6.58 -4.96 -15.17
C GLY A 90 -7.14 -6.02 -14.21
N GLN A 91 -6.76 -5.97 -12.93
CA GLN A 91 -7.31 -6.86 -11.91
C GLN A 91 -8.63 -6.29 -11.36
N PRO A 92 -9.60 -7.16 -11.01
CA PRO A 92 -10.82 -6.71 -10.35
C PRO A 92 -10.53 -6.21 -8.93
N PRO A 93 -11.44 -5.43 -8.32
CA PRO A 93 -11.37 -5.03 -6.92
C PRO A 93 -11.13 -6.22 -5.97
N MET A 94 -10.62 -5.92 -4.79
CA MET A 94 -10.48 -6.92 -3.75
C MET A 94 -11.86 -7.31 -3.18
N THR A 95 -12.12 -8.60 -3.05
CA THR A 95 -13.38 -9.11 -2.52
C THR A 95 -13.31 -9.31 -1.00
N GLU A 96 -14.46 -9.36 -0.33
CA GLU A 96 -14.50 -9.65 1.12
C GLU A 96 -13.88 -11.01 1.48
N ALA A 97 -14.01 -12.01 0.60
CA ALA A 97 -13.44 -13.34 0.82
C ALA A 97 -11.90 -13.34 0.79
N GLU A 98 -11.30 -12.35 0.15
CA GLU A 98 -9.84 -12.20 0.07
C GLU A 98 -9.26 -11.42 1.26
N HIS A 99 -10.11 -10.82 2.11
CA HIS A 99 -9.70 -10.23 3.38
C HIS A 99 -9.52 -11.34 4.43
N VAL A 100 -8.31 -11.92 4.44
CA VAL A 100 -7.94 -13.04 5.33
C VAL A 100 -8.05 -12.63 6.80
N GLU A 101 -7.71 -11.39 7.11
CA GLU A 101 -7.77 -10.82 8.46
C GLU A 101 -8.76 -9.65 8.53
N LYS A 102 -9.51 -9.57 9.64
CA LYS A 102 -10.49 -8.51 9.91
C LYS A 102 -10.05 -7.66 11.11
N ARG A 103 -10.28 -6.35 11.03
CA ARG A 103 -9.98 -5.39 12.10
C ARG A 103 -11.00 -5.44 13.23
#